data_AF-A0A7C8HJE3-F1
#
_entry.id   AF-A0A7C8HJE3-F1
#
_cell.length_a   1.000
_cell.length_b   1.000
_cell.length_c   1.000
_cell.angle_alpha   90.00
_cell.angle_beta   90.00
_cell.angle_gamma   90.00
#
_symmetry.space_group_name_H-M   'P 1'
#
loop_
_entity.id
_entity.type
_entity.pdbx_description
1 polymer ?
#
loop_
_entity_poly.entity_id
_entity_poly.type
_entity_poly.pdbx_seq_one_letter_code
_entity_poly.pdbx_strand_id
1 'polypeptide(L)'
;MDEATRKTLKSLRRTRTPAEMKSLFKAVRAQSDAVLLAEIAPPKKRPVPKADFATKLAARLAVIQGPASDKADALIGVIEETHGAIDIAAAGLVPVIRRLARRFGEKAVAAATDDLLARLEASGSMRERVT
;
A
#
# COMPACT_ATOMS: atom_id res chain seq x y z
N MET A 1 -8.81 33.84 -33.65
CA MET A 1 -7.67 33.03 -33.19
C MET A 1 -6.71 33.96 -32.46
N ASP A 2 -6.48 33.70 -31.18
CA ASP A 2 -5.69 34.55 -30.29
C ASP A 2 -4.18 34.54 -30.66
N GLU A 3 -3.44 35.52 -30.14
CA GLU A 3 -2.02 35.69 -30.45
C GLU A 3 -1.15 34.59 -29.83
N ALA A 4 -1.51 34.08 -28.66
CA ALA A 4 -0.78 33.01 -27.99
C ALA A 4 -0.84 31.72 -28.81
N THR A 5 -2.03 31.32 -29.27
CA THR A 5 -2.23 30.14 -30.12
C THR A 5 -1.46 30.28 -31.44
N ARG A 6 -1.41 31.48 -32.06
CA ARG A 6 -0.58 31.71 -33.26
C ARG A 6 0.92 31.53 -32.98
N LYS A 7 1.42 31.98 -31.84
CA LYS A 7 2.82 31.76 -31.42
C LYS A 7 3.12 30.28 -31.21
N THR A 8 2.23 29.54 -30.56
CA THR A 8 2.36 28.09 -30.35
C THR A 8 2.34 27.30 -31.66
N LEU A 9 1.46 27.63 -32.60
CA LEU A 9 1.46 26.98 -33.92
C LEU A 9 2.75 27.28 -34.70
N LYS A 10 3.27 28.50 -34.61
CA LYS A 10 4.56 28.86 -35.24
C LYS A 10 5.73 28.08 -34.64
N SER A 11 5.77 27.86 -33.32
CA SER A 11 6.84 27.06 -32.70
C SER A 11 6.74 25.59 -33.07
N LEU A 12 5.54 25.00 -33.06
CA LEU A 12 5.28 23.62 -33.48
C LEU A 12 5.66 23.36 -34.94
N ARG A 13 5.44 24.32 -35.84
CA ARG A 13 5.84 24.20 -37.25
C ARG A 13 7.36 24.23 -37.44
N ARG A 14 8.14 24.88 -36.56
CA ARG A 14 9.60 24.97 -36.73
C ARG A 14 10.28 23.60 -36.62
N THR A 15 9.69 22.66 -35.89
CA THR A 15 10.26 21.33 -35.63
C THR A 15 9.63 20.23 -36.47
N ARG A 16 8.67 20.54 -37.36
CA ARG A 16 7.88 19.56 -38.12
C ARG A 16 7.63 19.98 -39.56
N THR A 17 7.59 19.00 -40.45
CA THR A 17 7.21 19.19 -41.85
C THR A 17 5.70 19.44 -42.01
N PRO A 18 5.25 20.02 -43.13
CA PRO A 18 3.82 20.21 -43.42
C PRO A 18 3.02 18.89 -43.44
N ALA A 19 3.63 17.79 -43.88
CA ALA A 19 2.99 16.48 -43.93
C ALA A 19 2.72 15.94 -42.51
N GLU A 20 3.70 16.04 -41.62
CA GLU A 20 3.56 15.64 -40.22
C GLU A 20 2.53 16.49 -39.48
N MET A 21 2.49 17.80 -39.74
CA MET A 21 1.46 18.68 -39.17
C MET A 21 0.05 18.29 -39.63
N LYS A 22 -0.16 17.94 -40.90
CA LYS A 22 -1.44 17.44 -41.40
C LYS A 22 -1.83 16.13 -40.71
N SER A 23 -0.88 15.21 -40.55
CA SER A 23 -1.09 13.95 -39.84
C SER A 23 -1.48 14.17 -38.37
N LEU A 24 -0.76 15.06 -37.67
CA LEU A 24 -1.04 15.43 -36.28
C LEU A 24 -2.46 16.00 -36.14
N PHE A 25 -2.86 16.96 -36.99
CA PHE A 25 -4.21 17.52 -36.93
C PHE A 25 -5.29 16.50 -37.28
N LYS A 26 -5.00 15.53 -38.16
CA LYS A 26 -5.91 14.42 -38.43
C LYS A 26 -6.09 13.53 -37.19
N ALA A 27 -5.00 13.22 -36.49
CA ALA A 27 -5.04 12.44 -35.25
C ALA A 27 -5.80 13.17 -34.13
N VAL A 28 -5.53 14.47 -33.93
CA VAL A 28 -6.22 15.31 -32.93
C VAL A 28 -7.72 15.38 -33.20
N ARG A 29 -8.15 15.45 -34.46
CA ARG A 29 -9.59 15.47 -34.80
C ARG A 29 -10.28 14.11 -34.65
N ALA A 30 -9.53 13.01 -34.68
CA ALA A 30 -10.09 11.66 -34.65
C ALA A 30 -10.24 11.10 -33.22
N GLN A 31 -9.60 11.72 -32.22
CA GLN A 31 -9.58 11.26 -30.84
C GLN A 31 -10.13 12.33 -29.90
N SER A 32 -10.62 11.91 -28.72
CA SER A 32 -11.03 12.85 -27.67
C SER A 32 -9.83 13.37 -26.88
N ASP A 33 -9.94 14.58 -26.35
CA ASP A 33 -8.89 15.22 -25.55
C ASP A 33 -8.42 14.35 -24.39
N ALA A 34 -9.32 13.58 -23.76
CA ALA A 34 -8.99 12.67 -22.66
C ALA A 34 -8.03 11.56 -23.08
N VAL A 35 -8.19 11.01 -24.29
CA VAL A 35 -7.32 9.95 -24.82
C VAL A 35 -5.95 10.53 -25.17
N LEU A 36 -5.93 11.69 -25.83
CA LEU A 36 -4.69 12.39 -26.19
C LEU A 36 -3.87 12.77 -24.95
N LEU A 37 -4.54 13.25 -23.89
CA LEU A 37 -3.90 13.58 -22.62
C LEU A 37 -3.38 12.35 -21.87
N ALA A 38 -4.10 11.22 -21.93
CA ALA A 38 -3.65 9.99 -21.32
C ALA A 38 -2.38 9.43 -21.99
N GLU A 39 -2.28 9.54 -23.31
CA GLU A 39 -1.13 9.04 -24.08
C GLU A 39 0.15 9.82 -23.83
N ILE A 40 0.05 11.15 -23.60
CA ILE A 40 1.19 12.01 -23.30
C ILE A 40 1.48 12.11 -21.79
N ALA A 41 0.62 11.57 -20.94
CA ALA A 41 0.82 11.60 -19.50
C ALA A 41 2.06 10.74 -19.14
N PRO A 42 2.93 11.21 -18.23
CA PRO A 42 4.05 10.41 -17.77
C PRO A 42 3.55 9.10 -17.16
N PRO A 43 4.27 7.98 -17.34
CA PRO A 43 3.85 6.69 -16.81
C PRO A 43 3.67 6.81 -15.31
N LYS A 44 2.43 6.61 -14.85
CA LYS A 44 2.06 6.72 -13.44
C LYS A 44 2.90 5.70 -12.66
N LYS A 45 3.91 6.16 -11.94
CA LYS A 45 4.78 5.29 -11.12
C LYS A 45 3.90 4.54 -10.14
N ARG A 46 3.73 3.24 -10.35
CA ARG A 46 3.08 2.37 -9.36
C ARG A 46 3.98 2.36 -8.12
N PRO A 47 3.46 2.65 -6.93
CA PRO A 47 4.29 2.61 -5.72
C PRO A 47 4.81 1.19 -5.54
N VAL A 48 6.14 1.05 -5.55
CA VAL A 48 6.80 -0.22 -5.22
C VAL A 48 6.62 -0.44 -3.72
N PRO A 49 5.94 -1.50 -3.27
CA PRO A 49 5.77 -1.74 -1.85
C PRO A 49 7.14 -2.08 -1.25
N LYS A 50 7.68 -1.18 -0.43
CA LYS A 50 8.69 -1.57 0.56
C LYS A 50 8.05 -2.67 1.41
N ALA A 51 8.74 -3.78 1.62
CA ALA A 51 8.26 -4.88 2.47
C ALA A 51 7.92 -4.32 3.85
N ASP A 52 6.63 -4.10 4.08
CA ASP A 52 6.10 -3.38 5.23
C ASP A 52 6.34 -4.21 6.49
N PHE A 53 6.83 -3.58 7.55
CA PHE A 53 7.08 -4.20 8.86
C PHE A 53 5.89 -5.05 9.29
N ALA A 54 4.67 -4.52 9.11
CA ALA A 54 3.44 -5.23 9.46
C ALA A 54 3.21 -6.50 8.64
N THR A 55 3.67 -6.55 7.39
CA THR A 55 3.56 -7.74 6.54
C THR A 55 4.56 -8.82 6.97
N LYS A 56 5.78 -8.43 7.33
CA LYS A 56 6.78 -9.37 7.87
C LYS A 56 6.32 -9.96 9.19
N LEU A 57 5.78 -9.13 10.08
CA LEU A 57 5.30 -9.57 11.39
C LEU A 57 4.05 -10.46 11.26
N ALA A 58 3.12 -10.11 10.35
CA ALA A 58 1.98 -10.96 10.04
C ALA A 58 2.40 -12.32 9.46
N ALA A 59 3.47 -12.38 8.66
CA ALA A 59 4.03 -13.64 8.18
C ALA A 59 4.64 -14.49 9.31
N ARG A 60 5.25 -13.88 10.33
CA ARG A 60 5.72 -14.60 11.53
C ARG A 60 4.55 -15.17 12.34
N LEU A 61 3.47 -14.42 12.49
CA LEU A 61 2.23 -14.85 13.15
C LEU A 61 1.40 -15.83 12.29
N ALA A 62 1.83 -16.15 11.06
CA ALA A 62 1.18 -17.15 10.23
C ALA A 62 1.33 -18.57 10.79
N VAL A 63 2.36 -18.82 11.62
CA VAL A 63 2.59 -20.12 12.29
C VAL A 63 1.44 -20.48 13.24
N ILE A 64 0.78 -19.48 13.83
CA ILE A 64 -0.40 -19.68 14.66
C ILE A 64 -1.57 -20.07 13.76
N GLN A 65 -2.27 -21.17 14.04
CA GLN A 65 -3.50 -21.50 13.32
C GLN A 65 -4.68 -20.69 13.90
N GLY A 66 -5.45 -20.04 13.03
CA GLY A 66 -6.59 -19.22 13.43
C GLY A 66 -6.86 -18.06 12.48
N PRO A 67 -8.03 -17.42 12.58
CA PRO A 67 -8.36 -16.25 11.77
C PRO A 67 -7.48 -15.05 12.16
N ALA A 68 -7.32 -14.13 11.21
CA ALA A 68 -6.46 -12.96 11.41
C ALA A 68 -6.97 -12.00 12.51
N SER A 69 -8.26 -12.04 12.84
CA SER A 69 -8.86 -11.32 13.97
C SER A 69 -8.30 -11.80 15.29
N ASP A 70 -8.36 -13.11 15.55
CA ASP A 70 -7.99 -13.70 16.84
C ASP A 70 -6.50 -13.52 17.12
N LYS A 71 -5.67 -13.59 16.08
CA LYS A 71 -4.24 -13.27 16.16
C LYS A 71 -3.98 -11.80 16.51
N ALA A 72 -4.82 -10.91 15.98
CA ALA A 72 -4.71 -9.49 16.26
C ALA A 72 -5.14 -9.19 17.70
N ASP A 73 -6.22 -9.81 18.17
CA ASP A 73 -6.70 -9.69 19.55
C ASP A 73 -5.68 -10.26 20.55
N ALA A 74 -5.09 -11.43 20.25
CA ALA A 74 -4.02 -12.01 21.06
C ALA A 74 -2.79 -11.09 21.14
N LEU A 75 -2.39 -10.49 20.02
CA LEU A 75 -1.29 -9.53 19.99
C LEU A 75 -1.64 -8.25 20.76
N ILE A 76 -2.87 -7.76 20.66
CA ILE A 76 -3.35 -6.61 21.44
C ILE A 76 -3.25 -6.94 22.93
N GLY A 77 -3.75 -8.10 23.36
CA GLY A 77 -3.72 -8.52 24.77
C GLY A 77 -2.30 -8.54 25.37
N VAL A 78 -1.30 -9.08 24.65
CA VAL A 78 0.10 -9.08 25.13
C VAL A 78 0.65 -7.66 25.26
N ILE A 79 0.29 -6.76 24.35
CA ILE A 79 0.73 -5.36 24.42
C ILE A 79 -0.02 -4.61 25.54
N GLU A 80 -1.30 -4.91 25.77
CA GLU A 80 -2.10 -4.34 26.85
C GLU A 80 -1.53 -4.67 28.23
N GLU A 81 -1.02 -5.89 28.43
CA GLU A 81 -0.35 -6.27 29.67
C GLU A 81 0.88 -5.40 29.98
N THR A 82 1.58 -4.94 28.93
CA THR A 82 2.82 -4.16 29.07
C THR A 82 2.58 -2.64 29.06
N HIS A 83 1.59 -2.16 28.30
CA HIS A 83 1.39 -0.75 28.00
C HIS A 83 0.01 -0.20 28.42
N GLY A 84 -0.83 -1.02 29.04
CA GLY A 84 -2.19 -0.65 29.45
C GLY A 84 -3.21 -0.75 28.32
N ALA A 85 -4.48 -0.42 28.61
CA ALA A 85 -5.62 -0.65 27.71
C ALA A 85 -5.47 -0.02 26.31
N ILE A 86 -5.82 -0.79 25.28
CA ILE A 86 -5.69 -0.44 23.87
C ILE A 86 -7.06 -0.48 23.21
N ASP A 87 -7.60 0.71 22.92
CA ASP A 87 -8.80 0.84 22.09
C ASP A 87 -8.45 0.75 20.59
N ILE A 88 -8.12 -0.45 20.13
CA ILE A 88 -7.89 -0.75 18.70
C ILE A 88 -8.81 -1.90 18.30
N ALA A 89 -9.88 -1.59 17.58
CA ALA A 89 -10.75 -2.61 17.02
C ALA A 89 -10.00 -3.52 16.01
N ALA A 90 -10.12 -4.84 16.18
CA ALA A 90 -9.55 -5.84 15.28
C ALA A 90 -10.29 -5.88 13.93
N ALA A 91 -9.88 -5.01 13.01
CA ALA A 91 -10.33 -5.02 11.61
C ALA A 91 -9.43 -5.88 10.71
N GLY A 92 -8.40 -6.53 11.28
CA GLY A 92 -7.42 -7.37 10.58
C GLY A 92 -5.99 -7.21 11.12
N LEU A 93 -5.19 -8.27 10.99
CA LEU A 93 -3.85 -8.36 11.60
C LEU A 93 -2.88 -7.27 11.16
N VAL A 94 -2.72 -7.06 9.85
CA VAL A 94 -1.79 -6.05 9.30
C VAL A 94 -2.18 -4.61 9.70
N PRO A 95 -3.45 -4.17 9.58
CA PRO A 95 -3.90 -2.88 10.09
C PRO A 95 -3.68 -2.68 11.59
N VAL A 96 -3.88 -3.73 12.40
CA VAL A 96 -3.65 -3.68 13.85
C VAL A 96 -2.16 -3.53 14.16
N ILE A 97 -1.30 -4.34 13.54
CA ILE A 97 0.16 -4.24 13.72
C ILE A 97 0.67 -2.84 13.35
N ARG A 98 0.17 -2.24 12.26
CA ARG A 98 0.53 -0.85 11.90
C ARG A 98 0.11 0.16 12.96
N ARG A 99 -1.11 0.05 13.49
CA ARG A 99 -1.62 0.97 14.53
C ARG A 99 -0.83 0.82 15.83
N LEU A 100 -0.53 -0.42 16.23
CA LEU A 100 0.31 -0.72 17.39
C LEU A 100 1.73 -0.18 17.19
N ALA A 101 2.34 -0.40 16.03
CA ALA A 101 3.70 0.06 15.73
C ALA A 101 3.79 1.60 15.74
N ARG A 102 2.74 2.29 15.27
CA ARG A 102 2.66 3.76 15.32
C ARG A 102 2.53 4.28 16.76
N ARG A 103 1.85 3.56 17.65
CA ARG A 103 1.55 3.99 19.03
C ARG A 103 2.66 3.64 20.02
N PHE A 104 3.24 2.45 19.90
CA PHE A 104 4.19 1.88 20.86
C PHE A 104 5.60 1.67 20.27
N GLY A 105 5.75 1.82 18.95
CA GLY A 105 7.00 1.58 18.24
C GLY A 105 7.16 0.14 17.75
N GLU A 106 7.85 -0.04 16.63
CA GLU A 106 8.06 -1.36 15.99
C GLU A 106 8.75 -2.37 16.92
N LYS A 107 9.68 -1.91 17.78
CA LYS A 107 10.39 -2.77 18.74
C LYS A 107 9.46 -3.39 19.78
N ALA A 108 8.52 -2.61 20.32
CA ALA A 108 7.56 -3.10 21.31
C ALA A 108 6.62 -4.15 20.70
N VAL A 109 6.13 -3.90 19.48
CA VAL A 109 5.25 -4.84 18.78
C VAL A 109 5.97 -6.12 18.36
N ALA A 110 7.25 -6.02 17.99
CA ALA A 110 8.09 -7.20 17.73
C ALA A 110 8.30 -8.03 19.00
N ALA A 111 8.62 -7.40 20.13
CA ALA A 111 8.79 -8.07 21.42
C ALA A 111 7.49 -8.77 21.87
N ALA A 112 6.34 -8.11 21.74
CA ALA A 112 5.04 -8.71 22.05
C ALA A 112 4.69 -9.89 21.12
N THR A 113 5.11 -9.82 19.86
CA THR A 113 4.95 -10.94 18.92
C THR A 113 5.79 -12.15 19.34
N ASP A 114 7.04 -11.91 19.75
CA ASP A 114 7.94 -12.97 20.20
C ASP A 114 7.44 -13.59 21.53
N ASP A 115 6.95 -12.77 22.46
CA ASP A 115 6.34 -13.24 23.71
C ASP A 115 5.07 -14.06 23.47
N LEU A 116 4.20 -13.61 22.55
CA LEU A 116 3.01 -14.36 22.14
C LEU A 116 3.38 -15.75 21.59
N LEU A 117 4.39 -15.83 20.73
CA LEU A 117 4.86 -17.11 20.18
C LEU A 117 5.46 -18.00 21.27
N ALA A 118 6.27 -17.45 22.19
CA ALA A 118 6.84 -18.19 23.30
C ALA A 118 5.75 -18.77 24.23
N ARG A 119 4.69 -18.00 24.52
CA ARG A 119 3.52 -18.47 25.31
C ARG A 119 2.77 -19.60 24.61
N LEU A 120 2.65 -19.53 23.28
CA LEU A 120 1.97 -20.56 22.49
C LEU A 120 2.79 -21.85 22.36
N GLU A 121 4.11 -21.73 22.29
CA GLU A 121 5.04 -22.87 22.36
C GLU A 121 4.99 -23.53 23.74
N ALA A 122 5.04 -22.75 24.81
CA ALA A 122 4.98 -23.24 26.19
C ALA A 122 3.64 -23.93 26.53
N SER A 123 2.54 -23.49 25.92
CA SER A 123 1.21 -24.08 26.10
C SER A 123 0.92 -25.27 25.16
N GLY A 124 1.84 -25.64 24.26
CA GLY A 124 1.62 -26.71 23.27
C GLY A 124 0.57 -26.40 22.19
N SER A 125 -0.06 -25.21 22.26
CA SER A 125 -1.20 -24.82 21.44
C SER A 125 -0.81 -24.45 20.00
N MET A 126 0.48 -24.47 19.66
CA MET A 126 0.96 -24.31 18.28
C MET A 126 0.47 -25.43 17.34
N ARG A 127 -0.08 -26.55 17.87
CA ARG A 127 -0.54 -27.72 17.10
C ARG A 127 -1.98 -28.21 17.37
N GLU A 128 -2.67 -27.72 18.40
CA GLU A 128 -3.97 -28.28 18.82
C GLU A 128 -5.11 -27.25 18.75
N ARG A 129 -5.84 -27.26 17.63
CA ARG A 129 -7.32 -27.23 17.60
C ARG A 129 -7.81 -27.94 16.33
N VAL A 130 -7.53 -29.24 16.26
CA VAL A 130 -8.27 -30.17 15.39
C VAL A 130 -8.95 -31.16 16.31
N THR A 131 -10.18 -30.85 16.68
CA THR A 131 -11.33 -31.78 16.80
C THR A 131 -12.58 -30.93 16.96
#